data_AF-A0A654CM32-F1
#
_entry.id   AF-A0A654CM32-F1
#
_cell.length_a   1.000
_cell.length_b   1.000
_cell.length_c   1.000
_cell.angle_alpha   90.00
_cell.angle_beta   90.00
_cell.angle_gamma   90.00
#
_symmetry.space_group_name_H-M   'P 1'
#
loop_
_entity.id
_entity.type
_entity.pdbx_description
1 polymer ?
#
loop_
_entity_poly.entity_id
_entity_poly.type
_entity_poly.pdbx_seq_one_letter_code
_entity_poly.pdbx_strand_id
1 'polypeptide(L)'
;MTLTPQFLDELRARTTLSTLIGRTVKVQRAGREFKACCPFHNEKTPSFTINDDKGFYHCFGCGAHGDAIRWMTDQRGLPFMDAVKELAAAAGMDVPAPDKRSAERAERAKGLHEVMADAAKWFAQQFDGLAGAEARALLAKRGIKPETARAFGMGYSPDTRGALRTALKDYGDALLIEAGLLIQVEGKEPYDRFRGRLMIPIKDARGRVIAFGGRIIGDGEPKYLNSPDTPLFDKGRTLYNLDRAQSAARKAGRVIAVEGYMDVIALAQAGFDEAVAPLGTAMTEHQLERMWRMVDVPILCFDGDSAGQKAALRAAGRGFPMLEPGRSLSFVTLPEGMDPDDLVRAKGASAFEAFLTKPEGLATRVWNAELVAEPLETPEARAGLRKRLTERAQTIQHPIVRDEYIAEYRQRFDEQFGRGRQTARFEGQRGGGGRPFPRGTFKNGKWTPPDRPVSNEARGVQTTGIDPLLARAVLAGLIRHPVEIARHVEVLGSLRIGGGALARLFEAVIDVALEDQALDTPGILTILAKSGFDSVASDLLRADTLPFSFTQSGTDPVEACSDLNEAIAILAAGPVVAGALAEATARLETSGEAGDFERQQALLKEQMALRERLANLVLADEGDIGDKAV
;
A
#
# COMPACT_ATOMS: atom_id res chain seq x y z
N MET A 1 27.87 -5.33 15.85
CA MET A 1 27.55 -4.34 16.90
C MET A 1 26.20 -4.69 17.54
N THR A 2 26.23 -5.24 18.73
CA THR A 2 25.00 -5.52 19.49
C THR A 2 24.94 -4.49 20.61
N LEU A 3 24.14 -3.44 20.42
CA LEU A 3 23.78 -2.57 21.54
C LEU A 3 22.95 -3.42 22.49
N THR A 4 23.46 -3.63 23.71
CA THR A 4 22.70 -4.40 24.70
C THR A 4 21.47 -3.59 25.12
N PRO A 5 20.33 -4.23 25.41
CA PRO A 5 19.17 -3.54 25.99
C PRO A 5 19.57 -2.69 27.20
N GLN A 6 20.47 -3.23 28.04
CA GLN A 6 21.01 -2.55 29.21
C GLN A 6 21.76 -1.24 28.88
N PHE A 7 22.55 -1.19 27.79
CA PHE A 7 23.20 0.05 27.36
C PHE A 7 22.19 1.10 26.90
N LEU A 8 21.15 0.68 26.17
CA LEU A 8 20.09 1.59 25.72
C LEU A 8 19.28 2.13 26.91
N ASP A 9 18.99 1.29 27.89
CA ASP A 9 18.30 1.69 29.12
C ASP A 9 19.14 2.67 29.95
N GLU A 10 20.43 2.41 30.09
CA GLU A 10 21.35 3.33 30.75
C GLU A 10 21.46 4.67 30.02
N LEU A 11 21.53 4.64 28.69
CA LEU A 11 21.55 5.84 27.86
C LEU A 11 20.29 6.69 28.02
N ARG A 12 19.11 6.05 28.06
CA ARG A 12 17.84 6.71 28.35
C ARG A 12 17.85 7.33 29.75
N ALA A 13 18.31 6.58 30.75
CA ALA A 13 18.34 7.05 32.14
C ALA A 13 19.27 8.25 32.35
N ARG A 14 20.39 8.33 31.62
CA ARG A 14 21.32 9.47 31.67
C ARG A 14 20.89 10.67 30.83
N THR A 15 19.84 10.53 30.01
CA THR A 15 19.36 11.60 29.16
C THR A 15 18.14 12.29 29.77
N THR A 16 18.32 13.53 30.22
CA THR A 16 17.18 14.36 30.65
C THR A 16 16.40 14.86 29.44
N LEU A 17 15.15 14.43 29.32
CA LEU A 17 14.33 14.62 28.13
C LEU A 17 13.88 16.09 27.98
N SER A 18 13.54 16.76 29.07
CA SER A 18 13.19 18.18 29.09
C SER A 18 14.34 19.08 28.62
N THR A 19 15.58 18.74 28.99
CA THR A 19 16.79 19.44 28.54
C THR A 19 17.05 19.19 27.05
N LEU A 20 16.91 17.95 26.60
CA LEU A 20 17.10 17.58 25.19
C LEU A 20 16.08 18.29 24.28
N ILE A 21 14.81 18.26 24.66
CA ILE A 21 13.70 18.86 23.92
C ILE A 21 13.71 20.40 24.04
N GLY A 22 14.11 20.92 25.21
CA GLY A 22 14.26 22.34 25.49
C GLY A 22 15.24 23.09 24.59
N ARG A 23 16.14 22.37 23.90
CA ARG A 23 17.01 22.93 22.85
C ARG A 23 16.25 23.32 21.59
N THR A 24 15.08 22.73 21.35
CA THR A 24 14.29 22.95 20.13
C THR A 24 13.03 23.78 20.40
N VAL A 25 12.36 23.54 21.53
CA VAL A 25 11.10 24.22 21.86
C VAL A 25 11.16 24.83 23.26
N LYS A 26 10.38 25.89 23.48
CA LYS A 26 10.27 26.51 24.81
C LYS A 26 9.48 25.60 25.73
N VAL A 27 10.18 24.99 26.67
CA VAL A 27 9.60 24.10 27.68
C VAL A 27 9.25 24.90 28.95
N GLN A 28 8.06 24.67 29.50
CA GLN A 28 7.55 25.29 30.72
C GLN A 28 7.32 24.23 31.79
N ARG A 29 7.71 24.52 33.03
CA ARG A 29 7.50 23.58 34.14
C ARG A 29 6.03 23.57 34.58
N ALA A 30 5.45 22.38 34.72
CA ALA A 30 4.07 22.17 35.13
C ALA A 30 4.03 21.09 36.24
N GLY A 31 4.38 21.49 37.46
CA GLY A 31 4.50 20.57 38.60
C GLY A 31 5.73 19.66 38.48
N ARG A 32 5.50 18.35 38.44
CA ARG A 32 6.54 17.32 38.24
C ARG A 32 6.86 17.05 36.77
N GLU A 33 6.01 17.52 35.86
CA GLU A 33 6.20 17.36 34.42
C GLU A 33 6.51 18.71 33.78
N PHE A 34 6.85 18.67 32.50
CA PHE A 34 7.02 19.86 31.68
C PHE A 34 6.03 19.88 30.53
N LYS A 35 5.65 21.07 30.09
CA LYS A 35 4.74 21.30 28.97
C LYS A 35 5.39 22.18 27.91
N ALA A 36 5.09 21.91 26.65
CA ALA A 36 5.49 22.70 25.50
C ALA A 36 4.40 22.70 24.42
N CYS A 37 4.49 23.62 23.46
CA CYS A 37 3.77 23.45 22.20
C CYS A 37 4.44 22.29 21.43
N CYS A 38 3.62 21.46 20.81
CA CYS A 38 4.07 20.26 20.14
C CYS A 38 5.00 20.61 18.97
N PRO A 39 6.17 19.97 18.89
CA PRO A 39 7.10 20.14 17.77
C PRO A 39 6.74 19.28 16.55
N PHE A 40 5.83 18.32 16.70
CA PHE A 40 5.39 17.40 15.64
C PHE A 40 4.17 17.91 14.86
N HIS A 41 3.43 18.88 15.39
CA HIS A 41 2.28 19.49 14.71
C HIS A 41 2.10 20.93 15.20
N ASN A 42 1.42 21.76 14.40
CA ASN A 42 1.30 23.18 14.71
C ASN A 42 0.12 23.46 15.65
N GLU A 43 0.41 23.92 16.87
CA GLU A 43 -0.60 24.28 17.87
C GLU A 43 -0.28 25.58 18.62
N LYS A 44 -1.31 26.26 19.12
CA LYS A 44 -1.16 27.51 19.90
C LYS A 44 -1.16 27.29 21.41
N THR A 45 -1.72 26.18 21.87
CA THR A 45 -1.83 25.82 23.28
C THR A 45 -0.89 24.66 23.60
N PRO A 46 -0.17 24.65 24.73
CA PRO A 46 0.75 23.55 25.06
C PRO A 46 0.02 22.22 25.31
N SER A 47 0.09 21.26 24.37
CA SER A 47 -0.43 19.89 24.58
C SER A 47 0.67 18.83 24.70
N PHE A 48 1.94 19.22 24.51
CA PHE A 48 3.09 18.34 24.59
C PHE A 48 3.60 18.25 26.03
N THR A 49 3.50 17.06 26.63
CA THR A 49 3.91 16.81 28.01
C THR A 49 5.17 15.96 28.03
N ILE A 50 6.12 16.32 28.89
CA ILE A 50 7.43 15.67 29.04
C ILE A 50 7.56 15.25 30.50
N ASN A 51 7.81 13.96 30.72
CA ASN A 51 8.03 13.40 32.04
C ASN A 51 9.48 12.87 32.12
N ASP A 52 10.35 13.62 32.78
CA ASP A 52 11.76 13.23 32.95
C ASP A 52 11.91 12.00 33.86
N ASP A 53 11.08 11.88 34.91
CA ASP A 53 11.13 10.76 35.86
C ASP A 53 10.79 9.42 35.17
N LYS A 54 9.84 9.45 34.24
CA LYS A 54 9.42 8.28 33.45
C LYS A 54 10.15 8.16 32.10
N GLY A 55 10.95 9.15 31.73
CA GLY A 55 11.76 9.14 30.51
C GLY A 55 11.01 9.18 29.18
N PHE A 56 9.76 9.70 29.15
CA PHE A 56 8.98 9.78 27.91
C PHE A 56 8.29 11.14 27.72
N TYR A 57 7.95 11.44 26.48
CA TYR A 57 7.06 12.53 26.10
C TYR A 57 5.75 11.99 25.50
N HIS A 58 4.68 12.76 25.64
CA HIS A 58 3.40 12.48 24.99
C HIS A 58 2.69 13.78 24.60
N CYS A 59 2.19 13.84 23.36
CA CYS A 59 1.37 14.92 22.87
C CYS A 59 -0.11 14.55 22.91
N PHE A 60 -0.92 15.30 23.65
CA PHE A 60 -2.37 15.07 23.69
C PHE A 60 -3.12 15.59 22.45
N GLY A 61 -2.48 16.44 21.63
CA GLY A 61 -3.05 16.91 20.36
C GLY A 61 -2.92 15.92 19.21
N CYS A 62 -1.70 15.43 18.95
CA CYS A 62 -1.42 14.56 17.80
C CYS A 62 -1.06 13.10 18.15
N GLY A 63 -1.00 12.74 19.43
CA GLY A 63 -0.64 11.38 19.88
C GLY A 63 0.85 11.04 19.80
N ALA A 64 1.72 11.98 19.41
CA ALA A 64 3.17 11.74 19.34
C ALA A 64 3.71 11.30 20.71
N HIS A 65 4.40 10.15 20.75
CA HIS A 65 4.91 9.53 21.97
C HIS A 65 6.28 8.91 21.75
N GLY A 66 7.20 9.10 22.70
CA GLY A 66 8.54 8.49 22.60
C GLY A 66 9.49 8.84 23.73
N ASP A 67 10.69 8.29 23.63
CA ASP A 67 11.82 8.53 24.52
C ASP A 67 12.85 9.48 23.87
N ALA A 68 14.01 9.65 24.52
CA ALA A 68 15.09 10.48 24.01
C ALA A 68 15.63 10.02 22.63
N ILE A 69 15.64 8.71 22.37
CA ILE A 69 16.14 8.17 21.11
C ILE A 69 15.11 8.41 20.01
N ARG A 70 13.82 8.14 20.28
CA ARG A 70 12.71 8.44 19.37
C ARG A 70 12.61 9.92 19.04
N TRP A 71 12.87 10.79 20.01
CA TRP A 71 12.97 12.23 19.74
C TRP A 71 14.02 12.53 18.66
N MET A 72 15.21 11.93 18.77
CA MET A 72 16.29 12.14 17.81
C MET A 72 15.99 11.50 16.44
N THR A 73 15.30 10.37 16.39
CA THR A 73 14.95 9.73 15.12
C THR A 73 13.78 10.41 14.43
N ASP A 74 12.70 10.66 15.17
CA ASP A 74 11.41 11.03 14.59
C ASP A 74 11.35 12.54 14.37
N GLN A 75 11.84 13.33 15.33
CA GLN A 75 11.84 14.79 15.20
C GLN A 75 13.08 15.32 14.47
N ARG A 76 14.28 14.80 14.78
CA ARG A 76 15.51 15.26 14.11
C ARG A 76 15.84 14.48 12.84
N GLY A 77 15.15 13.38 12.56
CA GLY A 77 15.38 12.58 11.35
C GLY A 77 16.72 11.84 11.36
N LEU A 78 17.36 11.67 12.52
CA LEU A 78 18.66 11.01 12.62
C LEU A 78 18.48 9.49 12.48
N PRO A 79 19.40 8.79 11.78
CA PRO A 79 19.46 7.34 11.85
C PRO A 79 19.68 6.87 13.31
N PHE A 80 19.04 5.78 13.70
CA PHE A 80 19.06 5.26 15.08
C PHE A 80 20.46 5.22 15.71
N MET A 81 21.46 4.73 14.98
CA MET A 81 22.83 4.64 15.50
C MET A 81 23.50 6.00 15.70
N ASP A 82 23.18 6.99 14.88
CA ASP A 82 23.70 8.35 15.06
C ASP A 82 23.02 9.02 16.26
N ALA A 83 21.71 8.82 16.41
CA ALA A 83 20.97 9.25 17.60
C ALA A 83 21.59 8.68 18.88
N VAL A 84 21.89 7.37 18.90
CA VAL A 84 22.54 6.71 20.03
C VAL A 84 23.92 7.30 20.31
N LYS A 85 24.75 7.54 19.28
CA LYS A 85 26.08 8.13 19.44
C LYS A 85 26.04 9.57 19.96
N GLU A 86 25.14 10.38 19.44
CA GLU A 86 25.00 11.78 19.85
C GLU A 86 24.52 11.89 21.30
N LEU A 87 23.53 11.09 21.67
CA LEU A 87 23.05 11.01 23.05
C LEU A 87 24.14 10.46 23.99
N ALA A 88 24.89 9.44 23.58
CA ALA A 88 25.94 8.85 24.41
C ALA A 88 27.09 9.86 24.65
N ALA A 89 27.50 10.59 23.62
CA ALA A 89 28.49 11.65 23.74
C ALA A 89 28.00 12.77 24.69
N ALA A 90 26.72 13.16 24.60
CA ALA A 90 26.14 14.15 25.51
C ALA A 90 26.01 13.65 26.96
N ALA A 91 25.81 12.34 27.15
CA ALA A 91 25.70 11.68 28.45
C ALA A 91 27.06 11.24 29.04
N GLY A 92 28.18 11.54 28.37
CA GLY A 92 29.51 11.09 28.78
C GLY A 92 29.65 9.56 28.82
N MET A 93 28.94 8.85 27.95
CA MET A 93 28.96 7.40 27.83
C MET A 93 29.76 6.97 26.60
N ASP A 94 30.66 6.01 26.80
CA ASP A 94 31.32 5.35 25.68
C ASP A 94 30.36 4.34 25.05
N VAL A 95 30.08 4.53 23.76
CA VAL A 95 29.32 3.54 22.98
C VAL A 95 30.17 2.27 22.90
N PRO A 96 29.62 1.07 23.19
CA PRO A 96 30.36 -0.18 23.16
C PRO A 96 31.20 -0.30 21.89
N ALA A 97 32.48 -0.63 22.07
CA ALA A 97 33.43 -0.71 20.98
C ALA A 97 32.86 -1.60 19.86
N PRO A 98 32.93 -1.15 18.59
CA PRO A 98 32.57 -1.99 17.48
C PRO A 98 33.39 -3.29 17.57
N ASP A 99 32.78 -4.44 17.30
CA ASP A 99 33.54 -5.68 17.09
C ASP A 99 34.69 -5.42 16.09
N LYS A 100 35.82 -6.11 16.23
CA LYS A 100 37.04 -5.84 15.41
C LYS A 100 36.73 -5.77 13.90
N ARG A 101 35.80 -6.60 13.43
CA ARG A 101 35.32 -6.65 12.04
C ARG A 101 34.51 -5.41 11.64
N SER A 102 33.74 -4.84 12.56
CA SER A 102 32.98 -3.60 12.35
C SER A 102 33.83 -2.34 12.48
N ALA A 103 34.89 -2.36 13.29
CA ALA A 103 35.91 -1.31 13.30
C ALA A 103 36.70 -1.28 11.99
N GLU A 104 37.15 -2.45 11.50
CA GLU A 104 37.79 -2.61 10.20
C GLU A 104 36.85 -2.16 9.05
N ARG A 105 35.56 -2.50 9.12
CA ARG A 105 34.56 -2.03 8.15
C ARG A 105 34.37 -0.52 8.19
N ALA A 106 34.38 0.09 9.38
CA ALA A 106 34.25 1.54 9.54
C ALA A 106 35.47 2.29 8.99
N GLU A 107 36.69 1.81 9.26
CA GLU A 107 37.91 2.42 8.72
C GLU A 107 37.98 2.25 7.20
N ARG A 108 37.59 1.08 6.68
CA ARG A 108 37.48 0.85 5.23
C ARG A 108 36.45 1.77 4.57
N ALA A 109 35.28 1.94 5.19
CA ALA A 109 34.26 2.87 4.71
C ALA A 109 34.72 4.33 4.75
N LYS A 110 35.52 4.71 5.75
CA LYS A 110 36.14 6.04 5.84
C LYS A 110 37.11 6.27 4.69
N GLY A 111 38.00 5.32 4.41
CA GLY A 111 38.91 5.39 3.24
C GLY A 111 38.15 5.49 1.91
N LEU A 112 37.05 4.75 1.75
CA LEU A 112 36.19 4.86 0.56
C LEU A 112 35.56 6.26 0.44
N HIS A 113 35.10 6.86 1.54
CA HIS A 113 34.53 8.22 1.51
C HIS A 113 35.59 9.28 1.15
N GLU A 114 36.82 9.14 1.64
CA GLU A 114 37.94 10.02 1.30
C GLU A 114 38.26 9.95 -0.19
N VAL A 115 38.39 8.74 -0.75
CA VAL A 115 38.56 8.51 -2.19
C VAL A 115 37.44 9.16 -3.01
N MET A 116 36.18 9.00 -2.61
CA MET A 116 35.04 9.55 -3.35
C MET A 116 35.00 11.08 -3.30
N ALA A 117 35.40 11.68 -2.17
CA ALA A 117 35.51 13.12 -2.02
C ALA A 117 36.63 13.70 -2.92
N ASP A 118 37.79 13.06 -2.93
CA ASP A 118 38.91 13.50 -3.76
C ASP A 118 38.65 13.28 -5.26
N ALA A 119 37.97 12.19 -5.63
CA ALA A 119 37.49 11.98 -7.00
C ALA A 119 36.51 13.09 -7.42
N ALA A 120 35.55 13.44 -6.57
CA ALA A 120 34.61 14.53 -6.86
C ALA A 120 35.32 15.87 -7.04
N LYS A 121 36.30 16.17 -6.17
CA LYS A 121 37.13 17.37 -6.26
C LYS A 121 37.93 17.38 -7.57
N TRP A 122 38.54 16.26 -7.94
CA TRP A 122 39.30 16.14 -9.18
C TRP A 122 38.39 16.34 -10.41
N PHE A 123 37.24 15.69 -10.48
CA PHE A 123 36.28 15.90 -11.58
C PHE A 123 35.81 17.35 -11.66
N ALA A 124 35.57 18.03 -10.54
CA ALA A 124 35.23 19.45 -10.52
C ALA A 124 36.36 20.32 -11.08
N GLN A 125 37.62 20.04 -10.72
CA GLN A 125 38.79 20.73 -11.28
C GLN A 125 38.91 20.53 -12.80
N GLN A 126 38.68 19.30 -13.30
CA GLN A 126 38.66 19.03 -14.74
C GLN A 126 37.51 19.77 -15.44
N PHE A 127 36.37 19.88 -14.76
CA PHE A 127 35.20 20.60 -15.25
C PHE A 127 35.42 22.10 -15.35
N ASP A 128 36.18 22.71 -14.42
CA ASP A 128 36.52 24.14 -14.47
C ASP A 128 37.69 24.43 -15.44
N GLY A 129 38.56 23.44 -15.68
CA GLY A 129 39.69 23.54 -16.59
C GLY A 129 39.32 23.60 -18.07
N LEU A 130 40.35 23.60 -18.93
CA LEU A 130 40.19 23.59 -20.40
C LEU A 130 39.45 22.34 -20.90
N ALA A 131 39.71 21.18 -20.29
CA ALA A 131 39.12 19.90 -20.66
C ALA A 131 37.58 19.90 -20.51
N GLY A 132 37.04 20.63 -19.54
CA GLY A 132 35.60 20.70 -19.28
C GLY A 132 34.80 21.64 -20.19
N ALA A 133 35.42 22.27 -21.20
CA ALA A 133 34.75 23.27 -22.04
C ALA A 133 33.47 22.72 -22.72
N GLU A 134 33.52 21.51 -23.26
CA GLU A 134 32.36 20.87 -23.90
C GLU A 134 31.28 20.49 -22.88
N ALA A 135 31.67 20.06 -21.67
CA ALA A 135 30.73 19.77 -20.59
C ALA A 135 29.96 21.02 -20.15
N ARG A 136 30.65 22.16 -20.01
CA ARG A 136 30.02 23.45 -19.72
C ARG A 136 29.11 23.91 -20.86
N ALA A 137 29.52 23.72 -22.12
CA ALA A 137 28.69 24.06 -23.28
C ALA A 137 27.42 23.20 -23.35
N LEU A 138 27.51 21.90 -23.04
CA LEU A 138 26.36 20.99 -22.96
C LEU A 138 25.35 21.47 -21.90
N LEU A 139 25.82 21.85 -20.72
CA LEU A 139 24.96 22.38 -19.65
C LEU A 139 24.34 23.72 -20.02
N ALA A 140 25.10 24.62 -20.65
CA ALA A 140 24.59 25.90 -21.13
C ALA A 140 23.50 25.71 -22.19
N LYS A 141 23.65 24.75 -23.12
CA LYS A 141 22.61 24.39 -24.10
C LYS A 141 21.33 23.87 -23.44
N ARG A 142 21.46 23.25 -22.25
CA ARG A 142 20.31 22.85 -21.42
C ARG A 142 19.80 23.95 -20.50
N GLY A 143 20.38 25.14 -20.53
CA GLY A 143 19.97 26.25 -19.66
C GLY A 143 20.32 26.05 -18.19
N ILE A 144 21.22 25.11 -17.86
CA ILE A 144 21.71 24.93 -16.49
C ILE A 144 22.76 25.99 -16.19
N LYS A 145 22.50 26.79 -15.16
CA LYS A 145 23.37 27.91 -14.78
C LYS A 145 24.65 27.41 -14.09
N PRO A 146 25.79 28.11 -14.22
CA PRO A 146 27.04 27.72 -13.58
C PRO A 146 26.96 27.57 -12.05
N GLU A 147 26.17 28.41 -11.38
CA GLU A 147 25.88 28.31 -9.95
C GLU A 147 25.13 27.02 -9.59
N THR A 148 24.15 26.61 -10.40
CA THR A 148 23.43 25.34 -10.23
C THR A 148 24.38 24.17 -10.41
N ALA A 149 25.19 24.17 -11.48
CA ALA A 149 26.17 23.13 -11.75
C ALA A 149 27.17 22.96 -10.59
N ARG A 150 27.70 24.08 -10.06
CA ARG A 150 28.58 24.09 -8.89
C ARG A 150 27.87 23.63 -7.63
N ALA A 151 26.65 24.08 -7.39
CA ALA A 151 25.86 23.64 -6.24
C ALA A 151 25.75 22.10 -6.27
N PHE A 152 25.28 21.51 -7.37
CA PHE A 152 25.19 20.06 -7.54
C PHE A 152 26.54 19.32 -7.59
N GLY A 153 27.67 20.03 -7.58
CA GLY A 153 29.01 19.44 -7.60
C GLY A 153 29.34 18.76 -8.92
N MET A 154 28.78 19.25 -10.03
CA MET A 154 29.06 18.70 -11.36
C MET A 154 30.56 18.74 -11.67
N GLY A 155 31.01 17.69 -12.35
CA GLY A 155 32.40 17.52 -12.74
C GLY A 155 32.54 17.02 -14.18
N TYR A 156 33.76 16.75 -14.60
CA TYR A 156 34.06 16.20 -15.91
C TYR A 156 35.13 15.12 -15.78
N SER A 157 34.91 13.98 -16.43
CA SER A 157 35.94 12.97 -16.62
C SER A 157 36.49 13.09 -18.04
N PRO A 158 37.78 13.47 -18.22
CA PRO A 158 38.42 13.52 -19.53
C PRO A 158 38.29 12.21 -20.30
N ASP A 159 38.25 12.29 -21.63
CA ASP A 159 38.31 11.12 -22.50
C ASP A 159 39.75 10.60 -22.63
N THR A 160 40.29 10.11 -21.51
CA THR A 160 41.65 9.57 -21.46
C THR A 160 41.66 8.35 -20.56
N ARG A 161 42.38 7.31 -20.98
CA ARG A 161 42.48 6.08 -20.22
C ARG A 161 43.49 6.25 -19.08
N GLY A 162 43.01 6.28 -17.83
CA GLY A 162 43.87 6.26 -16.63
C GLY A 162 44.22 7.63 -16.04
N ALA A 163 43.55 8.70 -16.49
CA ALA A 163 43.76 10.04 -15.95
C ALA A 163 43.37 10.12 -14.47
N LEU A 164 42.22 9.55 -14.10
CA LEU A 164 41.77 9.49 -12.71
C LEU A 164 42.68 8.56 -11.90
N ARG A 165 43.01 7.38 -12.44
CA ARG A 165 43.94 6.43 -11.79
C ARG A 165 45.26 7.10 -11.42
N THR A 166 45.82 7.91 -12.32
CA THR A 166 47.08 8.62 -12.09
C THR A 166 46.92 9.74 -11.06
N ALA A 167 45.80 10.48 -11.11
CA ALA A 167 45.51 11.55 -10.18
C ALA A 167 45.30 11.06 -8.74
N LEU A 168 44.76 9.86 -8.55
CA LEU A 168 44.46 9.26 -7.25
C LEU A 168 45.34 8.04 -6.91
N LYS A 169 46.54 7.97 -7.51
CA LYS A 169 47.45 6.82 -7.37
C LYS A 169 47.81 6.47 -5.93
N ASP A 170 47.83 7.46 -5.03
CA ASP A 170 48.25 7.31 -3.64
C ASP A 170 47.28 6.44 -2.81
N TYR A 171 46.04 6.28 -3.27
CA TYR A 171 45.05 5.39 -2.66
C TYR A 171 45.21 3.92 -3.07
N GLY A 172 45.93 3.65 -4.16
CA GLY A 172 46.11 2.32 -4.74
C GLY A 172 44.89 1.80 -5.52
N ASP A 173 45.17 0.95 -6.52
CA ASP A 173 44.14 0.47 -7.46
C ASP A 173 43.01 -0.30 -6.77
N ALA A 174 43.32 -1.09 -5.73
CA ALA A 174 42.33 -1.91 -5.03
C ALA A 174 41.19 -1.07 -4.43
N LEU A 175 41.51 0.07 -3.81
CA LEU A 175 40.53 0.95 -3.20
C LEU A 175 39.72 1.70 -4.27
N LEU A 176 40.36 2.11 -5.37
CA LEU A 176 39.69 2.76 -6.49
C LEU A 176 38.75 1.81 -7.25
N ILE A 177 39.10 0.53 -7.36
CA ILE A 177 38.22 -0.52 -7.90
C ILE A 177 37.02 -0.74 -6.97
N GLU A 178 37.26 -0.86 -5.66
CA GLU A 178 36.18 -1.05 -4.67
C GLU A 178 35.23 0.14 -4.60
N ALA A 179 35.74 1.36 -4.78
CA ALA A 179 34.93 2.58 -4.91
C ALA A 179 34.16 2.66 -6.24
N GLY A 180 34.38 1.73 -7.17
CA GLY A 180 33.72 1.69 -8.48
C GLY A 180 34.24 2.74 -9.46
N LEU A 181 35.43 3.30 -9.23
CA LEU A 181 36.06 4.31 -10.08
C LEU A 181 36.91 3.70 -11.19
N LEU A 182 37.47 2.52 -10.96
CA LEU A 182 38.24 1.75 -11.95
C LEU A 182 37.54 0.44 -12.33
N ILE A 183 37.81 -0.03 -13.54
CA ILE A 183 37.43 -1.36 -14.01
C ILE A 183 38.69 -2.21 -14.11
N GLN A 184 38.66 -3.36 -13.45
CA GLN A 184 39.69 -4.39 -13.58
C GLN A 184 39.25 -5.43 -14.61
N VAL A 185 40.14 -5.75 -15.56
CA VAL A 185 39.97 -6.86 -16.50
C VAL A 185 41.12 -7.83 -16.27
N GLU A 186 40.84 -9.13 -16.29
CA GLU A 186 41.86 -10.15 -16.06
C GLU A 186 43.05 -10.00 -17.03
N GLY A 187 44.26 -10.05 -16.49
CA GLY A 187 45.50 -9.91 -17.27
C GLY A 187 45.76 -8.52 -17.86
N LYS A 188 44.99 -7.49 -17.49
CA LYS A 188 45.17 -6.10 -17.97
C LYS A 188 45.26 -5.11 -16.83
N GLU A 189 45.95 -4.01 -17.08
CA GLU A 189 45.98 -2.87 -16.16
C GLU A 189 44.58 -2.27 -15.95
N PRO A 190 44.18 -1.96 -14.70
CA PRO A 190 42.92 -1.30 -14.43
C PRO A 190 42.85 0.08 -15.07
N TYR A 191 41.64 0.49 -15.46
CA TYR A 191 41.40 1.73 -16.18
C TYR A 191 40.14 2.44 -15.70
N ASP A 192 40.07 3.75 -15.92
CA ASP A 192 38.98 4.62 -15.47
C ASP A 192 37.62 4.14 -16.00
N ARG A 193 36.65 3.99 -15.09
CA ARG A 193 35.27 3.62 -15.44
C ARG A 193 34.59 4.69 -16.29
N PHE A 194 34.76 5.96 -15.89
CA PHE A 194 34.15 7.10 -16.53
C PHE A 194 35.16 7.81 -17.42
N ARG A 195 34.83 8.01 -18.70
CA ARG A 195 35.69 8.66 -19.70
C ARG A 195 34.82 9.49 -20.63
N GLY A 196 35.26 10.71 -20.96
CA GLY A 196 34.53 11.63 -21.82
C GLY A 196 33.12 11.95 -21.30
N ARG A 197 32.96 12.09 -19.98
CA ARG A 197 31.63 12.16 -19.32
C ARG A 197 31.49 13.39 -18.44
N LEU A 198 30.35 14.07 -18.56
CA LEU A 198 29.85 14.96 -17.52
C LEU A 198 29.55 14.12 -16.28
N MET A 199 30.21 14.44 -15.18
CA MET A 199 30.11 13.73 -13.91
C MET A 199 29.07 14.38 -13.01
N ILE A 200 28.18 13.55 -12.49
CA ILE A 200 27.05 13.94 -11.64
C ILE A 200 27.23 13.18 -10.32
N PRO A 201 27.71 13.82 -9.24
CA PRO A 201 27.95 13.13 -7.98
C PRO A 201 26.63 12.71 -7.33
N ILE A 202 26.59 11.48 -6.84
CA ILE A 202 25.47 10.91 -6.07
C ILE A 202 25.88 10.96 -4.60
N LYS A 203 25.00 11.52 -3.77
CA LYS A 203 25.26 11.77 -2.35
C LYS A 203 24.38 10.90 -1.46
N ASP A 204 24.90 10.55 -0.29
CA ASP A 204 24.08 9.99 0.78
C ASP A 204 23.20 11.08 1.43
N ALA A 205 22.33 10.69 2.37
CA ALA A 205 21.46 11.63 3.06
C ALA A 205 22.20 12.70 3.90
N ARG A 206 23.52 12.54 4.13
CA ARG A 206 24.37 13.53 4.82
C ARG A 206 25.13 14.43 3.84
N GLY A 207 24.90 14.29 2.54
CA GLY A 207 25.56 15.06 1.50
C GLY A 207 26.97 14.57 1.13
N ARG A 208 27.42 13.41 1.62
CA ARG A 208 28.73 12.83 1.26
C ARG A 208 28.62 12.10 -0.07
N VAL A 209 29.61 12.27 -0.94
CA VAL A 209 29.64 11.59 -2.25
C VAL A 209 29.87 10.09 -2.03
N ILE A 210 29.00 9.27 -2.61
CA ILE A 210 29.01 7.80 -2.48
C ILE A 210 29.04 7.07 -3.82
N ALA A 211 28.69 7.76 -4.91
CA ALA A 211 28.74 7.23 -6.28
C ALA A 211 28.74 8.38 -7.29
N PHE A 212 28.84 8.03 -8.57
CA PHE A 212 28.68 8.99 -9.68
C PHE A 212 27.74 8.45 -10.75
N GLY A 213 26.93 9.35 -11.31
CA GLY A 213 26.38 9.23 -12.65
C GLY A 213 27.31 9.92 -13.65
N GLY A 214 27.37 9.42 -14.88
CA GLY A 214 28.21 9.95 -15.93
C GLY A 214 27.47 10.00 -17.26
N ARG A 215 27.21 11.21 -17.76
CA ARG A 215 26.61 11.42 -19.08
C ARG A 215 27.69 11.59 -20.14
N ILE A 216 27.67 10.78 -21.20
CA ILE A 216 28.68 10.89 -22.26
C ILE A 216 28.58 12.23 -23.00
N ILE A 217 29.73 12.76 -23.39
CA ILE A 217 29.89 13.92 -24.26
C ILE A 217 30.44 13.41 -25.59
N GLY A 218 29.82 13.82 -26.69
CA GLY A 218 30.12 13.26 -28.01
C GLY A 218 29.50 11.89 -28.21
N ASP A 219 30.19 11.05 -29.00
CA ASP A 219 29.69 9.74 -29.42
C ASP A 219 30.06 8.64 -28.43
N GLY A 220 29.14 7.72 -28.18
CA GLY A 220 29.37 6.49 -27.44
C GLY A 220 28.19 6.03 -26.58
N GLU A 221 28.25 4.79 -26.12
CA GLU A 221 27.20 4.15 -25.32
C GLU A 221 27.77 3.60 -24.00
N PRO A 222 26.97 3.52 -22.92
CA PRO A 222 25.61 4.05 -22.80
C PRO A 222 25.59 5.58 -22.62
N LYS A 223 24.51 6.25 -23.06
CA LYS A 223 24.29 7.70 -22.85
C LYS A 223 24.50 8.14 -21.39
N TYR A 224 23.96 7.37 -20.43
CA TYR A 224 24.20 7.52 -19.00
C TYR A 224 24.80 6.25 -18.42
N LEU A 225 25.84 6.40 -17.60
CA LEU A 225 26.50 5.32 -16.87
C LEU A 225 26.51 5.65 -15.39
N ASN A 226 26.07 4.72 -14.54
CA ASN A 226 26.19 4.87 -13.09
C ASN A 226 27.37 4.04 -12.57
N SER A 227 27.91 4.43 -11.41
CA SER A 227 28.76 3.56 -10.59
C SER A 227 28.09 2.20 -10.38
N PRO A 228 28.87 1.10 -10.29
CA PRO A 228 28.33 -0.18 -9.85
C PRO A 228 27.92 -0.09 -8.37
N ASP A 229 27.22 -1.09 -7.85
CA ASP A 229 26.99 -1.18 -6.41
C ASP A 229 28.34 -1.34 -5.68
N THR A 230 28.50 -0.64 -4.56
CA THR A 230 29.71 -0.61 -3.73
C THR A 230 29.33 -0.69 -2.24
N PRO A 231 30.28 -0.86 -1.32
CA PRO A 231 29.98 -0.77 0.11
C PRO A 231 29.34 0.57 0.55
N LEU A 232 29.53 1.64 -0.21
CA LEU A 232 28.94 2.96 0.06
C LEU A 232 27.64 3.21 -0.73
N PHE A 233 27.41 2.49 -1.82
CA PHE A 233 26.36 2.78 -2.78
C PHE A 233 25.54 1.55 -3.14
N ASP A 234 24.25 1.64 -2.85
CA ASP A 234 23.23 0.70 -3.30
C ASP A 234 22.24 1.46 -4.19
N LYS A 235 22.26 1.14 -5.48
CA LYS A 235 21.41 1.76 -6.50
C LYS A 235 19.92 1.56 -6.22
N GLY A 236 19.54 0.40 -5.68
CA GLY A 236 18.15 0.05 -5.38
C GLY A 236 17.60 0.74 -4.15
N ARG A 237 18.45 1.35 -3.29
CA ARG A 237 18.01 2.02 -2.06
C ARG A 237 18.24 3.53 -2.07
N THR A 238 19.05 4.01 -3.00
CA THR A 238 19.45 5.42 -3.06
C THR A 238 18.56 6.18 -4.06
N LEU A 239 18.14 7.38 -3.65
CA LEU A 239 17.50 8.37 -4.52
C LEU A 239 18.50 9.51 -4.77
N TYR A 240 18.59 9.96 -6.01
CA TYR A 240 19.35 11.16 -6.34
C TYR A 240 18.76 12.39 -5.63
N ASN A 241 19.63 13.34 -5.24
CA ASN A 241 19.28 14.60 -4.56
C ASN A 241 18.61 14.45 -3.20
N LEU A 242 18.67 13.27 -2.59
CA LEU A 242 18.02 13.00 -1.30
C LEU A 242 18.54 13.91 -0.16
N ASP A 243 19.83 14.27 -0.18
CA ASP A 243 20.46 15.17 0.80
C ASP A 243 19.78 16.53 0.88
N ARG A 244 19.33 17.06 -0.27
CA ARG A 244 18.64 18.36 -0.34
C ARG A 244 17.14 18.19 -0.17
N ALA A 245 16.59 17.26 -0.94
CA ALA A 245 15.17 17.05 -1.05
C ALA A 245 14.53 16.67 0.27
N GLN A 246 15.24 15.97 1.18
CA GLN A 246 14.65 15.58 2.47
C GLN A 246 14.18 16.76 3.32
N SER A 247 14.98 17.83 3.38
CA SER A 247 14.62 19.04 4.14
C SER A 247 13.56 19.88 3.41
N ALA A 248 13.72 20.04 2.09
CA ALA A 248 12.79 20.77 1.24
C ALA A 248 11.40 20.12 1.22
N ALA A 249 11.34 18.80 1.13
CA ALA A 249 10.11 18.04 1.09
C ALA A 249 9.26 18.18 2.35
N ARG A 250 9.89 18.13 3.52
CA ARG A 250 9.19 18.35 4.81
C ARG A 250 8.61 19.75 4.90
N LYS A 251 9.32 20.75 4.37
CA LYS A 251 8.84 22.15 4.33
C LYS A 251 7.71 22.34 3.32
N ALA A 252 7.81 21.71 2.15
CA ALA A 252 6.83 21.80 1.08
C ALA A 252 5.60 20.90 1.30
N GLY A 253 5.71 19.89 2.19
CA GLY A 253 4.67 18.87 2.38
C GLY A 253 4.54 17.91 1.20
N ARG A 254 5.52 17.84 0.30
CA ARG A 254 5.53 16.95 -0.88
C ARG A 254 6.93 16.52 -1.29
N VAL A 255 7.02 15.42 -2.03
CA VAL A 255 8.23 14.95 -2.74
C VAL A 255 7.84 14.73 -4.20
N ILE A 256 8.70 15.14 -5.13
CA ILE A 256 8.47 14.96 -6.56
C ILE A 256 9.52 13.97 -7.10
N ALA A 257 9.08 12.78 -7.48
CA ALA A 257 9.95 11.79 -8.11
C ALA A 257 9.88 11.92 -9.63
N VAL A 258 11.02 12.19 -10.26
CA VAL A 258 11.19 12.29 -11.72
C VAL A 258 12.11 11.18 -12.23
N GLU A 259 12.28 11.05 -13.55
CA GLU A 259 13.05 9.94 -14.13
C GLU A 259 14.56 10.10 -14.00
N GLY A 260 15.08 11.30 -14.27
CA GLY A 260 16.50 11.51 -14.48
C GLY A 260 17.15 12.57 -13.59
N TYR A 261 18.48 12.54 -13.59
CA TYR A 261 19.31 13.56 -12.93
C TYR A 261 19.00 14.97 -13.42
N MET A 262 18.88 15.13 -14.75
CA MET A 262 18.73 16.44 -15.37
C MET A 262 17.39 17.07 -15.00
N ASP A 263 16.33 16.27 -14.89
CA ASP A 263 15.02 16.73 -14.44
C ASP A 263 15.09 17.28 -13.03
N VAL A 264 15.75 16.54 -12.12
CA VAL A 264 15.95 17.01 -10.74
C VAL A 264 16.74 18.32 -10.68
N ILE A 265 17.81 18.42 -11.47
CA ILE A 265 18.66 19.61 -11.48
C ILE A 265 17.91 20.81 -12.08
N ALA A 266 17.16 20.61 -13.16
CA ALA A 266 16.35 21.64 -13.79
C ALA A 266 15.23 22.12 -12.86
N LEU A 267 14.56 21.18 -12.18
CA LEU A 267 13.53 21.47 -11.19
C LEU A 267 14.07 22.24 -9.98
N ALA A 268 15.20 21.82 -9.41
CA ALA A 268 15.84 22.55 -8.32
C ALA A 268 16.24 23.98 -8.76
N GLN A 269 16.75 24.15 -9.99
CA GLN A 269 17.03 25.48 -10.53
C GLN A 269 15.78 26.36 -10.64
N ALA A 270 14.62 25.76 -10.87
CA ALA A 270 13.33 26.43 -10.92
C ALA A 270 12.65 26.60 -9.55
N GLY A 271 13.30 26.18 -8.45
CA GLY A 271 12.83 26.34 -7.08
C GLY A 271 12.12 25.12 -6.47
N PHE A 272 12.15 23.98 -7.15
CA PHE A 272 11.60 22.70 -6.68
C PHE A 272 12.70 21.83 -6.08
N ASP A 273 13.23 22.25 -4.92
CA ASP A 273 14.33 21.57 -4.24
C ASP A 273 13.96 20.17 -3.71
N GLU A 274 12.66 19.88 -3.60
CA GLU A 274 12.08 18.60 -3.16
C GLU A 274 12.06 17.50 -4.22
N ALA A 275 12.65 17.74 -5.39
CA ALA A 275 12.72 16.76 -6.48
C ALA A 275 13.80 15.68 -6.23
N VAL A 276 13.45 14.42 -6.52
CA VAL A 276 14.34 13.24 -6.43
C VAL A 276 14.21 12.37 -7.68
N ALA A 277 15.22 11.53 -7.95
CA ALA A 277 15.16 10.57 -9.05
C ALA A 277 15.72 9.20 -8.64
N PRO A 278 15.16 8.08 -9.15
CA PRO A 278 15.77 6.77 -9.00
C PRO A 278 17.05 6.69 -9.84
N LEU A 279 18.01 5.86 -9.41
CA LEU A 279 19.32 5.76 -10.04
C LEU A 279 19.40 4.61 -11.08
N GLY A 280 18.27 4.27 -11.73
CA GLY A 280 18.12 3.07 -12.55
C GLY A 280 16.91 3.05 -13.48
N THR A 281 16.58 1.87 -14.02
CA THR A 281 15.52 1.68 -15.03
C THR A 281 14.10 1.65 -14.46
N ALA A 282 13.92 1.33 -13.17
CA ALA A 282 12.62 1.33 -12.51
C ALA A 282 12.76 1.60 -11.01
N MET A 283 11.86 2.42 -10.47
CA MET A 283 11.82 2.80 -9.06
C MET A 283 11.47 1.63 -8.14
N THR A 284 12.27 1.35 -7.13
CA THR A 284 12.16 0.17 -6.25
C THR A 284 11.26 0.40 -5.03
N GLU A 285 10.90 -0.69 -4.37
CA GLU A 285 10.17 -0.74 -3.09
C GLU A 285 10.91 0.06 -2.00
N HIS A 286 12.23 -0.16 -1.87
CA HIS A 286 13.02 0.60 -0.91
C HIS A 286 13.03 2.11 -1.20
N GLN A 287 13.06 2.52 -2.46
CA GLN A 287 12.98 3.93 -2.82
C GLN A 287 11.59 4.51 -2.49
N LEU A 288 10.51 3.75 -2.71
CA LEU A 288 9.16 4.13 -2.26
C LEU A 288 9.10 4.32 -0.75
N GLU A 289 9.63 3.38 0.05
CA GLU A 289 9.73 3.53 1.51
C GLU A 289 10.50 4.77 1.93
N ARG A 290 11.59 5.11 1.21
CA ARG A 290 12.35 6.33 1.51
C ARG A 290 11.50 7.57 1.31
N MET A 291 10.70 7.63 0.25
CA MET A 291 9.80 8.76 0.01
C MET A 291 8.64 8.81 1.01
N TRP A 292 8.06 7.65 1.39
CA TRP A 292 7.01 7.60 2.42
C TRP A 292 7.48 7.99 3.82
N ARG A 293 8.79 7.93 4.10
CA ARG A 293 9.37 8.51 5.31
C ARG A 293 9.51 10.04 5.25
N MET A 294 9.37 10.64 4.07
CA MET A 294 9.43 12.09 3.87
C MET A 294 8.03 12.70 3.86
N VAL A 295 7.09 12.07 3.14
CA VAL A 295 5.70 12.51 2.98
C VAL A 295 4.77 11.32 2.78
N ASP A 296 3.52 11.41 3.22
CA ASP A 296 2.57 10.30 3.14
C ASP A 296 2.14 9.96 1.70
N VAL A 297 2.11 10.95 0.80
CA VAL A 297 1.71 10.79 -0.60
C VAL A 297 2.73 11.43 -1.55
N PRO A 298 3.79 10.72 -1.95
CA PRO A 298 4.74 11.19 -2.95
C PRO A 298 4.09 11.40 -4.33
N ILE A 299 4.59 12.38 -5.09
CA ILE A 299 4.14 12.68 -6.46
C ILE A 299 5.14 12.06 -7.44
N LEU A 300 4.67 11.18 -8.32
CA LEU A 300 5.46 10.60 -9.40
C LEU A 300 5.18 11.37 -10.70
N CYS A 301 6.19 12.08 -11.19
CA CYS A 301 6.14 12.92 -12.38
C CYS A 301 7.14 12.38 -13.41
N PHE A 302 6.70 11.37 -14.16
CA PHE A 302 7.49 10.74 -15.23
C PHE A 302 7.19 11.36 -16.59
N ASP A 303 7.99 11.01 -17.59
CA ASP A 303 7.94 11.61 -18.91
C ASP A 303 6.57 11.36 -19.57
N GLY A 304 6.14 12.31 -20.40
CA GLY A 304 4.87 12.24 -21.13
C GLY A 304 4.83 11.18 -22.23
N ASP A 305 5.87 10.38 -22.38
CA ASP A 305 5.99 9.35 -23.42
C ASP A 305 5.52 7.96 -22.94
N SER A 306 5.46 6.99 -23.87
CA SER A 306 5.02 5.63 -23.54
C SER A 306 5.91 4.91 -22.53
N ALA A 307 7.20 5.25 -22.43
CA ALA A 307 8.13 4.64 -21.50
C ALA A 307 7.89 5.16 -20.07
N GLY A 308 7.70 6.47 -19.92
CA GLY A 308 7.36 7.13 -18.66
C GLY A 308 5.99 6.69 -18.13
N GLN A 309 4.99 6.56 -19.00
CA GLN A 309 3.68 6.00 -18.62
C GLN A 309 3.80 4.56 -18.10
N LYS A 310 4.61 3.71 -18.75
CA LYS A 310 4.89 2.34 -18.27
C LYS A 310 5.68 2.34 -16.96
N ALA A 311 6.62 3.26 -16.78
CA ALA A 311 7.37 3.42 -15.54
C ALA A 311 6.44 3.78 -14.37
N ALA A 312 5.46 4.66 -14.61
CA ALA A 312 4.47 5.06 -13.62
C ALA A 312 3.63 3.85 -13.16
N LEU A 313 3.19 3.01 -14.09
CA LEU A 313 2.42 1.81 -13.77
C LEU A 313 3.26 0.73 -13.08
N ARG A 314 4.54 0.59 -13.42
CA ARG A 314 5.46 -0.28 -12.67
C ARG A 314 5.64 0.20 -11.23
N ALA A 315 5.83 1.50 -11.02
CA ALA A 315 5.92 2.10 -9.70
C ALA A 315 4.62 1.90 -8.90
N ALA A 316 3.46 2.12 -9.53
CA ALA A 316 2.15 1.81 -8.95
C ALA A 316 2.09 0.35 -8.49
N GLY A 317 2.45 -0.60 -9.36
CA GLY A 317 2.48 -2.03 -9.07
C GLY A 317 3.36 -2.40 -7.87
N ARG A 318 4.56 -1.81 -7.75
CA ARG A 318 5.44 -1.98 -6.58
C ARG A 318 4.89 -1.33 -5.32
N GLY A 319 4.10 -0.27 -5.46
CA GLY A 319 3.47 0.43 -4.35
C GLY A 319 2.31 -0.32 -3.70
N PHE A 320 1.49 -1.06 -4.47
CA PHE A 320 0.29 -1.73 -3.95
C PHE A 320 0.55 -2.59 -2.70
N PRO A 321 1.53 -3.51 -2.69
CA PRO A 321 1.78 -4.34 -1.50
C PRO A 321 2.16 -3.56 -0.25
N MET A 322 2.60 -2.31 -0.40
CA MET A 322 3.18 -1.51 0.67
C MET A 322 2.23 -0.42 1.18
N LEU A 323 1.01 -0.34 0.64
CA LEU A 323 0.03 0.66 1.05
C LEU A 323 -0.44 0.42 2.49
N GLU A 324 -0.50 1.51 3.24
CA GLU A 324 -0.93 1.58 4.65
C GLU A 324 -1.95 2.71 4.79
N PRO A 325 -2.77 2.75 5.85
CA PRO A 325 -3.65 3.88 6.11
C PRO A 325 -2.88 5.21 6.07
N GLY A 326 -3.34 6.13 5.22
CA GLY A 326 -2.71 7.43 4.99
C GLY A 326 -1.56 7.44 3.98
N ARG A 327 -0.96 6.29 3.63
CA ARG A 327 0.14 6.22 2.65
C ARG A 327 -0.37 5.87 1.26
N SER A 328 -0.02 6.67 0.27
CA SER A 328 -0.42 6.43 -1.12
C SER A 328 0.61 6.97 -2.10
N LEU A 329 0.33 6.85 -3.39
CA LEU A 329 1.07 7.50 -4.48
C LEU A 329 0.13 8.39 -5.26
N SER A 330 0.68 9.47 -5.81
CA SER A 330 -0.02 10.34 -6.74
C SER A 330 0.83 10.56 -7.98
N PHE A 331 0.20 10.89 -9.10
CA PHE A 331 0.82 10.88 -10.42
C PHE A 331 0.56 12.18 -11.13
N VAL A 332 1.58 12.70 -11.81
CA VAL A 332 1.45 13.82 -12.73
C VAL A 332 1.84 13.33 -14.11
N THR A 333 0.90 13.46 -15.06
CA THR A 333 1.15 13.16 -16.46
C THR A 333 1.46 14.44 -17.20
N LEU A 334 2.66 14.50 -17.78
CA LEU A 334 3.10 15.62 -18.61
C LEU A 334 2.53 15.51 -20.04
N PRO A 335 2.49 16.61 -20.80
CA PRO A 335 2.16 16.56 -22.23
C PRO A 335 3.07 15.60 -23.00
N GLU A 336 2.53 15.01 -24.07
CA GLU A 336 3.26 14.02 -24.87
C GLU A 336 4.61 14.57 -25.37
N GLY A 337 5.66 13.77 -25.18
CA GLY A 337 7.02 14.12 -25.59
C GLY A 337 7.72 15.19 -24.75
N MET A 338 7.14 15.62 -23.61
CA MET A 338 7.79 16.52 -22.66
C MET A 338 8.28 15.77 -21.42
N ASP A 339 9.51 16.09 -20.99
CA ASP A 339 10.05 15.78 -19.68
C ASP A 339 9.92 17.01 -18.72
N PRO A 340 10.17 16.86 -17.41
CA PRO A 340 10.12 17.99 -16.48
C PRO A 340 11.09 19.14 -16.83
N ASP A 341 12.30 18.83 -17.31
CA ASP A 341 13.30 19.83 -17.78
C ASP A 341 12.72 20.70 -18.91
N ASP A 342 12.18 20.05 -19.94
CA ASP A 342 11.57 20.67 -21.11
C ASP A 342 10.35 21.52 -20.74
N LEU A 343 9.47 21.01 -19.88
CA LEU A 343 8.26 21.73 -19.48
C LEU A 343 8.60 23.01 -18.70
N VAL A 344 9.52 22.93 -17.73
CA VAL A 344 9.97 24.07 -16.94
C VAL A 344 10.68 25.09 -17.82
N ARG A 345 11.51 24.65 -18.76
CA ARG A 345 12.22 25.53 -19.69
C ARG A 345 11.28 26.22 -20.68
N ALA A 346 10.28 25.52 -21.19
CA ALA A 346 9.35 26.06 -22.18
C ALA A 346 8.26 26.95 -21.57
N LYS A 347 7.72 26.60 -20.40
CA LYS A 347 6.53 27.24 -19.81
C LYS A 347 6.77 27.88 -18.43
N GLY A 348 7.93 27.68 -17.83
CA GLY A 348 8.32 28.25 -16.54
C GLY A 348 7.82 27.47 -15.33
N ALA A 349 8.35 27.84 -14.15
CA ALA A 349 8.07 27.19 -12.88
C ALA A 349 6.57 27.21 -12.50
N SER A 350 5.88 28.34 -12.73
CA SER A 350 4.46 28.47 -12.41
C SER A 350 3.57 27.51 -13.22
N ALA A 351 3.95 27.20 -14.46
CA ALA A 351 3.23 26.23 -15.28
C ALA A 351 3.44 24.81 -14.75
N PHE A 352 4.66 24.47 -14.34
CA PHE A 352 4.95 23.17 -13.72
C PHE A 352 4.19 23.00 -12.39
N GLU A 353 4.20 24.02 -11.54
CA GLU A 353 3.44 24.04 -10.27
C GLU A 353 1.95 23.75 -10.50
N ALA A 354 1.35 24.30 -11.56
CA ALA A 354 -0.05 24.05 -11.88
C ALA A 354 -0.37 22.56 -12.08
N PHE A 355 0.55 21.79 -12.69
CA PHE A 355 0.41 20.33 -12.80
C PHE A 355 0.49 19.64 -11.44
N LEU A 356 1.37 20.12 -10.55
CA LEU A 356 1.54 19.56 -9.20
C LEU A 356 0.34 19.83 -8.27
N THR A 357 -0.51 20.81 -8.57
CA THR A 357 -1.72 21.09 -7.76
C THR A 357 -2.86 20.10 -7.96
N LYS A 358 -2.84 19.33 -9.05
CA LYS A 358 -3.90 18.37 -9.38
C LYS A 358 -3.32 17.00 -9.74
N PRO A 359 -2.55 16.36 -8.83
CA PRO A 359 -2.00 15.06 -9.12
C PRO A 359 -3.14 14.01 -9.11
N GLU A 360 -3.05 13.06 -10.01
CA GLU A 360 -3.97 11.93 -10.12
C GLU A 360 -3.66 10.91 -9.02
N GLY A 361 -4.66 10.51 -8.24
CA GLY A 361 -4.48 9.47 -7.21
C GLY A 361 -4.20 8.09 -7.81
N LEU A 362 -3.51 7.22 -7.06
CA LEU A 362 -3.13 5.87 -7.47
C LEU A 362 -4.29 5.03 -8.05
N ALA A 363 -5.44 4.99 -7.38
CA ALA A 363 -6.61 4.25 -7.87
C ALA A 363 -7.07 4.75 -9.25
N THR A 364 -7.17 6.08 -9.42
CA THR A 364 -7.57 6.70 -10.69
C THR A 364 -6.57 6.40 -11.81
N ARG A 365 -5.28 6.52 -11.50
CA ARG A 365 -4.20 6.26 -12.46
C ARG A 365 -4.26 4.84 -13.02
N VAL A 366 -4.43 3.87 -12.14
CA VAL A 366 -4.48 2.45 -12.51
C VAL A 366 -5.77 2.13 -13.25
N TRP A 367 -6.90 2.67 -12.78
CA TRP A 367 -8.20 2.53 -13.45
C TRP A 367 -8.14 3.01 -14.91
N ASN A 368 -7.63 4.23 -15.13
CA ASN A 368 -7.53 4.81 -16.46
C ASN A 368 -6.62 4.01 -17.38
N ALA A 369 -5.51 3.47 -16.86
CA ALA A 369 -4.60 2.63 -17.64
C ALA A 369 -5.23 1.29 -18.04
N GLU A 370 -5.98 0.64 -17.15
CA GLU A 370 -6.63 -0.64 -17.43
C GLU A 370 -7.83 -0.49 -18.37
N LEU A 371 -8.51 0.67 -18.37
CA LEU A 371 -9.59 0.99 -19.32
C LEU A 371 -9.13 1.07 -20.78
N VAL A 372 -7.90 1.54 -21.02
CA VAL A 372 -7.34 1.69 -22.37
C VAL A 372 -6.48 0.50 -22.81
N ALA A 373 -6.24 -0.46 -21.91
CA ALA A 373 -5.38 -1.60 -22.18
C ALA A 373 -5.98 -2.56 -23.23
N GLU A 374 -7.29 -2.79 -23.17
CA GLU A 374 -8.01 -3.74 -24.02
C GLU A 374 -9.42 -3.21 -24.35
N PRO A 375 -10.01 -3.59 -25.50
CA PRO A 375 -11.42 -3.29 -25.80
C PRO A 375 -12.36 -3.93 -24.76
N LEU A 376 -13.41 -3.20 -24.33
CA LEU A 376 -14.31 -3.59 -23.22
C LEU A 376 -15.78 -3.76 -23.64
N GLU A 377 -16.02 -4.02 -24.93
CA GLU A 377 -17.36 -4.09 -25.49
C GLU A 377 -18.13 -5.31 -25.00
N THR A 378 -17.44 -6.44 -24.80
CA THR A 378 -18.06 -7.72 -24.44
C THR A 378 -18.15 -7.94 -22.92
N PRO A 379 -19.12 -8.74 -22.43
CA PRO A 379 -19.19 -9.14 -21.03
C PRO A 379 -17.90 -9.81 -20.52
N GLU A 380 -17.25 -10.64 -21.34
CA GLU A 380 -16.00 -11.33 -21.00
C GLU A 380 -14.85 -10.35 -20.80
N ALA A 381 -14.72 -9.34 -21.68
CA ALA A 381 -13.69 -8.32 -21.55
C ALA A 381 -13.89 -7.46 -20.30
N ARG A 382 -15.15 -7.11 -19.97
CA ARG A 382 -15.48 -6.39 -18.73
C ARG A 382 -15.21 -7.23 -17.49
N ALA A 383 -15.49 -8.54 -17.53
CA ALA A 383 -15.12 -9.46 -16.46
C ALA A 383 -13.59 -9.54 -16.29
N GLY A 384 -12.84 -9.53 -17.40
CA GLY A 384 -11.38 -9.44 -17.42
C GLY A 384 -10.84 -8.19 -16.72
N LEU A 385 -11.37 -7.01 -17.04
CA LEU A 385 -11.02 -5.75 -16.35
C LEU A 385 -11.25 -5.87 -14.83
N ARG A 386 -12.43 -6.34 -14.43
CA ARG A 386 -12.76 -6.48 -13.01
C ARG A 386 -11.80 -7.45 -12.30
N LYS A 387 -11.45 -8.57 -12.94
CA LYS A 387 -10.48 -9.54 -12.43
C LYS A 387 -9.11 -8.87 -12.20
N ARG A 388 -8.55 -8.20 -13.22
CA ARG A 388 -7.23 -7.54 -13.13
C ARG A 388 -7.15 -6.48 -12.02
N LEU A 389 -8.18 -5.63 -11.90
CA LEU A 389 -8.24 -4.61 -10.84
C LEU A 389 -8.36 -5.23 -9.45
N THR A 390 -9.17 -6.28 -9.31
CA THR A 390 -9.33 -7.00 -8.04
C THR A 390 -8.05 -7.71 -7.63
N GLU A 391 -7.42 -8.44 -8.55
CA GLU A 391 -6.13 -9.12 -8.32
C GLU A 391 -5.05 -8.13 -7.90
N ARG A 392 -5.00 -6.96 -8.54
CA ARG A 392 -4.06 -5.90 -8.15
C ARG A 392 -4.34 -5.37 -6.75
N ALA A 393 -5.59 -5.08 -6.42
CA ALA A 393 -5.97 -4.67 -5.08
C ALA A 393 -5.65 -5.73 -4.03
N GLN A 394 -5.83 -7.03 -4.33
CA GLN A 394 -5.52 -8.15 -3.44
C GLN A 394 -4.03 -8.24 -3.06
N THR A 395 -3.11 -7.64 -3.84
CA THR A 395 -1.70 -7.58 -3.47
C THR A 395 -1.42 -6.68 -2.26
N ILE A 396 -2.33 -5.75 -1.93
CA ILE A 396 -2.24 -4.87 -0.77
C ILE A 396 -2.25 -5.71 0.51
N GLN A 397 -1.20 -5.56 1.33
CA GLN A 397 -1.03 -6.33 2.55
C GLN A 397 -1.97 -5.85 3.68
N HIS A 398 -2.22 -4.54 3.78
CA HIS A 398 -3.08 -3.99 4.82
C HIS A 398 -4.57 -4.25 4.49
N PRO A 399 -5.32 -5.01 5.32
CA PRO A 399 -6.65 -5.51 4.97
C PRO A 399 -7.68 -4.41 4.74
N ILE A 400 -7.70 -3.37 5.59
CA ILE A 400 -8.66 -2.26 5.46
C ILE A 400 -8.40 -1.49 4.16
N VAL A 401 -7.13 -1.25 3.82
CA VAL A 401 -6.79 -0.48 2.60
C VAL A 401 -7.13 -1.29 1.36
N ARG A 402 -6.84 -2.59 1.38
CA ARG A 402 -7.25 -3.52 0.32
C ARG A 402 -8.76 -3.46 0.07
N ASP A 403 -9.56 -3.57 1.13
CA ASP A 403 -11.01 -3.65 1.01
C ASP A 403 -11.59 -2.34 0.46
N GLU A 404 -11.05 -1.18 0.88
CA GLU A 404 -11.39 0.13 0.31
C GLU A 404 -11.02 0.25 -1.18
N TYR A 405 -9.86 -0.25 -1.60
CA TYR A 405 -9.49 -0.26 -3.02
C TYR A 405 -10.41 -1.16 -3.86
N ILE A 406 -10.81 -2.32 -3.34
CA ILE A 406 -11.77 -3.20 -4.01
C ILE A 406 -13.13 -2.51 -4.15
N ALA A 407 -13.59 -1.84 -3.08
CA ALA A 407 -14.84 -1.08 -3.10
C ALA A 407 -14.80 0.07 -4.12
N GLU A 408 -13.72 0.85 -4.14
CA GLU A 408 -13.48 1.94 -5.09
C GLU A 408 -13.52 1.46 -6.55
N TYR A 409 -12.80 0.38 -6.88
CA TYR A 409 -12.81 -0.16 -8.24
C TYR A 409 -14.17 -0.73 -8.64
N ARG A 410 -14.91 -1.32 -7.69
CA ARG A 410 -16.28 -1.78 -7.93
C ARG A 410 -17.21 -0.60 -8.23
N GLN A 411 -17.13 0.47 -7.44
CA GLN A 411 -17.91 1.68 -7.66
C GLN A 411 -17.65 2.27 -9.06
N ARG A 412 -16.38 2.45 -9.43
CA ARG A 412 -16.00 2.97 -10.75
C ARG A 412 -16.49 2.08 -11.89
N PHE A 413 -16.43 0.76 -11.70
CA PHE A 413 -16.96 -0.19 -12.68
C PHE A 413 -18.47 -0.05 -12.85
N ASP A 414 -19.23 0.05 -11.76
CA ASP A 414 -20.67 0.25 -11.78
C ASP A 414 -21.04 1.63 -12.37
N GLU A 415 -20.23 2.67 -12.17
CA GLU A 415 -20.43 3.98 -12.81
C GLU A 415 -20.17 3.96 -14.32
N GLN A 416 -19.11 3.25 -14.76
CA GLN A 416 -18.72 3.17 -16.16
C GLN A 416 -19.61 2.24 -17.00
N PHE A 417 -20.03 1.09 -16.43
CA PHE A 417 -20.73 0.03 -17.15
C PHE A 417 -22.09 -0.33 -16.58
N GLY A 418 -22.41 0.14 -15.37
CA GLY A 418 -23.73 -0.05 -14.79
C GLY A 418 -24.77 0.63 -15.67
N ARG A 419 -25.91 -0.04 -15.84
CA ARG A 419 -27.09 0.62 -16.41
C ARG A 419 -27.43 1.72 -15.43
N GLY A 420 -27.23 2.98 -15.85
CA GLY A 420 -27.47 4.14 -15.01
C GLY A 420 -28.72 3.90 -14.19
N ARG A 421 -28.58 3.91 -12.86
CA ARG A 421 -29.73 4.03 -11.97
C ARG A 421 -30.37 5.34 -12.40
N GLN A 422 -31.34 5.27 -13.31
CA GLN A 422 -32.36 6.28 -13.44
C GLN A 422 -33.01 6.26 -12.06
N THR A 423 -32.44 7.07 -11.18
CA THR A 423 -33.18 7.65 -10.10
C THR A 423 -34.33 8.33 -10.82
N ALA A 424 -35.44 7.63 -10.93
CA ALA A 424 -36.72 8.26 -11.10
C ALA A 424 -36.85 9.16 -9.87
N ARG A 425 -36.28 10.38 -10.00
CA ARG A 425 -36.63 11.51 -9.16
C ARG A 425 -38.12 11.63 -9.38
N PHE A 426 -38.88 11.07 -8.45
CA PHE A 426 -40.25 11.44 -8.25
C PHE A 426 -40.19 12.89 -7.77
N GLU A 427 -40.01 13.81 -8.72
CA GLU A 427 -40.26 15.22 -8.50
C GLU A 427 -41.73 15.30 -8.13
N GLY A 428 -41.98 15.54 -6.84
CA GLY A 428 -43.29 15.90 -6.33
C GLY A 428 -43.70 17.23 -6.96
N GLN A 429 -44.22 17.17 -8.19
CA GLN A 429 -44.85 18.30 -8.84
C GLN A 429 -46.18 18.54 -8.14
N ARG A 430 -46.13 19.40 -7.12
CA ARG A 430 -47.31 20.13 -6.64
C ARG A 430 -47.85 20.94 -7.82
N GLY A 431 -48.87 20.41 -8.47
CA GLY A 431 -49.59 21.11 -9.54
C GLY A 431 -50.84 20.32 -9.88
N GLY A 432 -51.97 20.76 -9.35
CA GLY A 432 -53.27 20.12 -9.53
C GLY A 432 -53.77 20.13 -10.97
N GLY A 433 -54.86 19.38 -11.19
CA GLY A 433 -55.60 19.37 -12.45
C GLY A 433 -55.66 17.98 -13.04
N GLY A 434 -56.76 17.28 -12.79
CA GLY A 434 -56.91 15.87 -13.11
C GLY A 434 -57.13 15.54 -14.58
N ARG A 435 -57.10 14.23 -14.85
CA ARG A 435 -57.99 13.50 -15.78
C ARG A 435 -57.84 11.98 -15.57
N PRO A 436 -58.88 11.18 -15.87
CA PRO A 436 -59.19 9.97 -15.12
C PRO A 436 -58.73 8.67 -15.80
N PHE A 437 -58.35 7.70 -14.97
CA PHE A 437 -58.20 6.28 -15.36
C PHE A 437 -59.58 5.59 -15.49
N PRO A 438 -59.74 4.59 -16.37
CA PRO A 438 -61.00 3.87 -16.54
C PRO A 438 -61.26 2.94 -15.36
N ARG A 439 -62.51 2.96 -14.88
CA ARG A 439 -63.03 2.13 -13.77
C ARG A 439 -63.01 0.63 -14.12
N GLY A 440 -62.34 -0.16 -13.27
CA GLY A 440 -62.70 -1.54 -13.00
C GLY A 440 -63.76 -1.59 -11.89
N THR A 441 -64.81 -2.38 -12.11
CA THR A 441 -66.05 -2.50 -11.35
C THR A 441 -65.89 -3.11 -9.94
N PHE A 442 -66.56 -2.49 -8.97
CA PHE A 442 -66.84 -3.00 -7.63
C PHE A 442 -68.24 -3.65 -7.57
N LYS A 443 -68.40 -4.78 -6.86
CA LYS A 443 -69.69 -5.25 -6.36
C LYS A 443 -69.56 -5.84 -4.95
N ASN A 444 -70.49 -5.44 -4.07
CA ASN A 444 -70.81 -5.96 -2.74
C ASN A 444 -69.85 -5.65 -1.56
N GLY A 445 -69.68 -4.37 -1.27
CA GLY A 445 -70.08 -3.83 0.04
C GLY A 445 -69.20 -4.06 1.28
N LYS A 446 -68.11 -4.83 1.23
CA LYS A 446 -67.00 -4.72 2.20
C LYS A 446 -65.69 -4.68 1.44
N TRP A 447 -65.03 -3.53 1.45
CA TRP A 447 -63.67 -3.42 0.95
C TRP A 447 -62.73 -4.08 1.97
N THR A 448 -62.23 -5.26 1.64
CA THR A 448 -60.98 -5.77 2.19
C THR A 448 -59.84 -5.14 1.39
N PRO A 449 -58.92 -4.40 2.03
CA PRO A 449 -57.69 -4.01 1.35
C PRO A 449 -57.02 -5.28 0.81
N PRO A 450 -56.47 -5.28 -0.42
CA PRO A 450 -55.50 -6.31 -0.79
C PRO A 450 -54.36 -6.29 0.23
N ASP A 451 -53.84 -7.46 0.58
CA ASP A 451 -52.75 -7.59 1.55
C ASP A 451 -51.68 -6.56 1.23
N ARG A 452 -51.35 -5.75 2.23
CA ARG A 452 -50.26 -4.78 2.11
C ARG A 452 -49.04 -5.58 1.65
N PRO A 453 -48.30 -5.15 0.60
CA PRO A 453 -46.99 -5.71 0.36
C PRO A 453 -46.22 -5.58 1.67
N VAL A 454 -45.74 -6.73 2.13
CA VAL A 454 -45.20 -7.03 3.46
C VAL A 454 -44.49 -5.81 4.05
N SER A 455 -45.10 -5.23 5.06
CA SER A 455 -44.56 -4.08 5.79
C SER A 455 -43.26 -4.45 6.46
N ASN A 456 -42.21 -3.63 6.31
CA ASN A 456 -40.97 -3.59 7.08
C ASN A 456 -40.14 -4.89 7.26
N GLU A 457 -40.62 -6.07 6.86
CA GLU A 457 -39.82 -7.29 6.79
C GLU A 457 -38.90 -7.29 5.56
N ALA A 458 -39.25 -6.54 4.51
CA ALA A 458 -38.37 -6.33 3.34
C ALA A 458 -37.21 -5.32 3.60
N ARG A 459 -37.19 -4.64 4.75
CA ARG A 459 -35.99 -3.92 5.25
C ARG A 459 -35.13 -4.79 6.17
N GLY A 460 -35.55 -6.01 6.48
CA GLY A 460 -34.80 -6.99 7.27
C GLY A 460 -33.86 -7.90 6.45
N VAL A 461 -33.76 -7.71 5.14
CA VAL A 461 -32.93 -8.60 4.28
C VAL A 461 -31.41 -8.33 4.44
N GLN A 462 -31.01 -7.33 5.22
CA GLN A 462 -29.61 -7.14 5.64
C GLN A 462 -29.30 -7.65 7.06
N THR A 463 -30.28 -8.20 7.80
CA THR A 463 -30.11 -8.44 9.25
C THR A 463 -30.04 -9.90 9.69
N THR A 464 -30.02 -10.90 8.79
CA THR A 464 -30.01 -12.30 9.26
C THR A 464 -28.63 -12.89 9.49
N GLY A 465 -27.54 -12.26 9.03
CA GLY A 465 -26.17 -12.72 9.30
C GLY A 465 -25.83 -14.13 8.76
N ILE A 466 -26.69 -14.68 7.89
CA ILE A 466 -26.53 -16.00 7.30
C ILE A 466 -25.74 -15.88 6.00
N ASP A 467 -24.65 -16.63 5.88
CA ASP A 467 -23.84 -16.72 4.66
C ASP A 467 -24.64 -17.39 3.51
N PRO A 468 -24.90 -16.67 2.40
CA PRO A 468 -25.66 -17.22 1.27
C PRO A 468 -25.02 -18.43 0.59
N LEU A 469 -23.69 -18.57 0.66
CA LEU A 469 -22.98 -19.70 0.09
C LEU A 469 -23.17 -20.95 0.95
N LEU A 470 -22.99 -20.82 2.28
CA LEU A 470 -23.19 -21.91 3.24
C LEU A 470 -24.66 -22.38 3.26
N ALA A 471 -25.62 -21.46 3.22
CA ALA A 471 -27.04 -21.81 3.18
C ALA A 471 -27.42 -22.61 1.92
N ARG A 472 -26.84 -22.26 0.76
CA ARG A 472 -27.02 -23.02 -0.49
C ARG A 472 -26.36 -24.39 -0.43
N ALA A 473 -25.17 -24.48 0.16
CA ALA A 473 -24.47 -25.74 0.35
C ALA A 473 -25.26 -26.67 1.27
N VAL A 474 -25.68 -26.20 2.45
CA VAL A 474 -26.48 -26.98 3.40
C VAL A 474 -27.76 -27.48 2.75
N LEU A 475 -28.46 -26.63 1.97
CA LEU A 475 -29.66 -27.04 1.25
C LEU A 475 -29.39 -28.12 0.20
N ALA A 476 -28.29 -28.00 -0.56
CA ALA A 476 -27.87 -29.05 -1.50
C ALA A 476 -27.51 -30.36 -0.77
N GLY A 477 -26.84 -30.26 0.38
CA GLY A 477 -26.52 -31.39 1.26
C GLY A 477 -27.76 -32.08 1.82
N LEU A 478 -28.75 -31.32 2.30
CA LEU A 478 -30.02 -31.86 2.80
C LEU A 478 -30.84 -32.57 1.71
N ILE A 479 -30.81 -32.09 0.47
CA ILE A 479 -31.45 -32.78 -0.67
C ILE A 479 -30.73 -34.09 -1.00
N ARG A 480 -29.39 -34.14 -0.91
CA ARG A 480 -28.58 -35.35 -1.13
C ARG A 480 -28.66 -36.35 0.03
N HIS A 481 -28.78 -35.87 1.25
CA HIS A 481 -28.78 -36.64 2.49
C HIS A 481 -30.06 -36.36 3.30
N PRO A 482 -31.24 -36.75 2.77
CA PRO A 482 -32.54 -36.42 3.37
C PRO A 482 -32.73 -36.94 4.80
N VAL A 483 -32.00 -38.00 5.18
CA VAL A 483 -32.03 -38.59 6.53
C VAL A 483 -31.54 -37.62 7.60
N GLU A 484 -30.63 -36.69 7.27
CA GLU A 484 -30.13 -35.69 8.21
C GLU A 484 -31.16 -34.57 8.49
N ILE A 485 -32.15 -34.36 7.62
CA ILE A 485 -33.20 -33.34 7.83
C ILE A 485 -33.98 -33.64 9.12
N ALA A 486 -34.38 -34.89 9.33
CA ALA A 486 -35.11 -35.32 10.52
C ALA A 486 -34.29 -35.16 11.81
N ARG A 487 -32.96 -35.29 11.74
CA ARG A 487 -32.05 -35.13 12.88
C ARG A 487 -31.86 -33.68 13.30
N HIS A 488 -32.01 -32.74 12.35
CA HIS A 488 -31.77 -31.31 12.57
C HIS A 488 -33.04 -30.46 12.47
N VAL A 489 -34.23 -31.07 12.45
CA VAL A 489 -35.50 -30.35 12.19
C VAL A 489 -35.75 -29.19 13.17
N GLU A 490 -35.39 -29.35 14.45
CA GLU A 490 -35.52 -28.30 15.45
C GLU A 490 -34.56 -27.12 15.18
N VAL A 491 -33.32 -27.42 14.80
CA VAL A 491 -32.29 -26.42 14.47
C VAL A 491 -32.66 -25.70 13.18
N LEU A 492 -33.02 -26.45 12.14
CA LEU A 492 -33.41 -25.94 10.82
C LEU A 492 -34.68 -25.08 10.89
N GLY A 493 -35.66 -25.48 11.71
CA GLY A 493 -36.89 -24.70 11.95
C GLY A 493 -36.68 -23.39 12.71
N SER A 494 -35.56 -23.27 13.43
CA SER A 494 -35.18 -22.03 14.12
C SER A 494 -34.45 -21.02 13.22
N LEU A 495 -33.98 -21.43 12.04
CA LEU A 495 -33.22 -20.59 11.12
C LEU A 495 -34.12 -19.54 10.46
N ARG A 496 -33.76 -18.26 10.62
CA ARG A 496 -34.42 -17.15 9.93
C ARG A 496 -33.68 -16.83 8.63
N ILE A 497 -33.97 -17.55 7.55
CA ILE A 497 -33.39 -17.27 6.23
C ILE A 497 -34.08 -16.04 5.62
N GLY A 498 -33.31 -15.11 5.06
CA GLY A 498 -33.85 -13.91 4.42
C GLY A 498 -34.76 -14.25 3.23
N GLY A 499 -35.86 -13.51 3.07
CA GLY A 499 -36.91 -13.82 2.09
C GLY A 499 -36.40 -13.96 0.64
N GLY A 500 -37.04 -14.84 -0.15
CA GLY A 500 -36.67 -15.08 -1.54
C GLY A 500 -36.99 -16.50 -2.03
N ALA A 501 -36.43 -16.90 -3.17
CA ALA A 501 -36.59 -18.26 -3.70
C ALA A 501 -35.90 -19.32 -2.83
N LEU A 502 -34.77 -18.98 -2.19
CA LEU A 502 -34.00 -19.89 -1.33
C LEU A 502 -34.73 -20.20 -0.01
N ALA A 503 -35.31 -19.20 0.65
CA ALA A 503 -36.10 -19.40 1.87
C ALA A 503 -37.32 -20.29 1.61
N ARG A 504 -38.06 -20.03 0.52
CA ARG A 504 -39.20 -20.86 0.12
C ARG A 504 -38.82 -22.29 -0.21
N LEU A 505 -37.62 -22.51 -0.78
CA LEU A 505 -37.10 -23.84 -1.03
C LEU A 505 -36.70 -24.54 0.27
N PHE A 506 -36.11 -23.82 1.23
CA PHE A 506 -35.74 -24.35 2.53
C PHE A 506 -36.97 -24.78 3.35
N GLU A 507 -38.02 -23.94 3.37
CA GLU A 507 -39.32 -24.27 3.96
C GLU A 507 -39.93 -25.50 3.29
N ALA A 508 -39.95 -25.54 1.95
CA ALA A 508 -40.46 -26.70 1.22
C ALA A 508 -39.69 -28.00 1.52
N VAL A 509 -38.36 -27.95 1.70
CA VAL A 509 -37.54 -29.12 2.06
C VAL A 509 -37.84 -29.59 3.50
N ILE A 510 -38.08 -28.66 4.44
CA ILE A 510 -38.43 -28.99 5.82
C ILE A 510 -39.85 -29.55 5.92
N ASP A 511 -40.83 -28.93 5.26
CA ASP A 511 -42.22 -29.36 5.26
C ASP A 511 -42.36 -30.78 4.69
N VAL A 512 -41.63 -31.08 3.63
CA VAL A 512 -41.57 -32.42 3.02
C VAL A 512 -40.98 -33.47 3.96
N ALA A 513 -40.03 -33.10 4.81
CA ALA A 513 -39.45 -33.99 5.79
C ALA A 513 -40.34 -34.22 7.04
N LEU A 514 -41.29 -33.32 7.31
CA LEU A 514 -42.22 -33.43 8.44
C LEU A 514 -43.43 -34.36 8.16
N GLU A 515 -43.71 -34.71 6.90
CA GLU A 515 -44.89 -35.50 6.51
C GLU A 515 -44.71 -37.05 6.54
N ASP A 516 -43.47 -37.58 6.69
CA ASP A 516 -43.05 -39.03 6.84
C ASP A 516 -43.46 -39.99 5.67
N GLN A 517 -42.62 -40.79 5.01
CA GLN A 517 -41.62 -41.77 5.47
C GLN A 517 -40.44 -41.89 4.49
N ALA A 518 -39.23 -42.11 5.02
CA ALA A 518 -38.03 -42.59 4.31
C ALA A 518 -37.85 -42.03 2.89
N LEU A 519 -37.81 -40.70 2.78
CA LEU A 519 -37.56 -40.04 1.51
C LEU A 519 -36.11 -40.29 1.09
N ASP A 520 -35.96 -40.87 -0.09
CA ASP A 520 -34.70 -40.89 -0.83
C ASP A 520 -34.56 -39.60 -1.66
N THR A 521 -33.35 -39.34 -2.17
CA THR A 521 -33.07 -38.16 -3.00
C THR A 521 -34.05 -38.04 -4.20
N PRO A 522 -34.39 -39.12 -4.93
CA PRO A 522 -35.43 -39.07 -5.97
C PRO A 522 -36.82 -38.66 -5.47
N GLY A 523 -37.22 -39.09 -4.28
CA GLY A 523 -38.48 -38.73 -3.64
C GLY A 523 -38.59 -37.24 -3.35
N ILE A 524 -37.57 -36.64 -2.73
CA ILE A 524 -37.54 -35.18 -2.47
C ILE A 524 -37.59 -34.39 -3.78
N LEU A 525 -36.82 -34.78 -4.79
CA LEU A 525 -36.80 -34.08 -6.08
C LEU A 525 -38.17 -34.10 -6.77
N THR A 526 -38.89 -35.21 -6.69
CA THR A 526 -40.23 -35.34 -7.25
C THR A 526 -41.23 -34.39 -6.58
N ILE A 527 -41.11 -34.18 -5.28
CA ILE A 527 -42.00 -33.29 -4.51
C ILE A 527 -41.63 -31.82 -4.73
N LEU A 528 -40.34 -31.50 -4.80
CA LEU A 528 -39.85 -30.17 -5.15
C LEU A 528 -40.26 -29.76 -6.58
N ALA A 529 -40.28 -30.70 -7.51
CA ALA A 529 -40.75 -30.46 -8.87
C ALA A 529 -42.24 -30.12 -8.94
N LYS A 530 -43.09 -30.83 -8.18
CA LYS A 530 -44.53 -30.52 -8.06
C LYS A 530 -44.78 -29.13 -7.45
N SER A 531 -43.85 -28.67 -6.61
CA SER A 531 -43.90 -27.36 -5.95
C SER A 531 -43.27 -26.22 -6.78
N GLY A 532 -42.80 -26.52 -7.99
CA GLY A 532 -42.24 -25.52 -8.92
C GLY A 532 -40.78 -25.15 -8.67
N PHE A 533 -40.03 -25.95 -7.89
CA PHE A 533 -38.61 -25.72 -7.57
C PHE A 533 -37.64 -26.59 -8.37
N ASP A 534 -38.11 -27.31 -9.38
CA ASP A 534 -37.34 -28.29 -10.16
C ASP A 534 -36.01 -27.73 -10.71
N SER A 535 -36.05 -26.54 -11.32
CA SER A 535 -34.85 -25.90 -11.86
C SER A 535 -33.85 -25.50 -10.78
N VAL A 536 -34.34 -25.04 -9.62
CA VAL A 536 -33.50 -24.57 -8.51
C VAL A 536 -32.85 -25.75 -7.77
N ALA A 537 -33.61 -26.83 -7.55
CA ALA A 537 -33.09 -28.05 -6.96
C ALA A 537 -32.06 -28.73 -7.88
N SER A 538 -32.34 -28.78 -9.18
CA SER A 538 -31.41 -29.31 -10.19
C SER A 538 -30.12 -28.48 -10.26
N ASP A 539 -30.21 -27.15 -10.23
CA ASP A 539 -29.03 -26.27 -10.23
C ASP A 539 -28.18 -26.41 -8.96
N LEU A 540 -28.81 -26.64 -7.79
CA LEU A 540 -28.11 -26.89 -6.53
C LEU A 540 -27.40 -28.25 -6.49
N LEU A 541 -27.95 -29.25 -7.19
CA LEU A 541 -27.39 -30.60 -7.27
C LEU A 541 -26.38 -30.76 -8.40
N ARG A 542 -26.05 -29.71 -9.16
CA ARG A 542 -24.90 -29.75 -10.08
C ARG A 542 -23.64 -29.89 -9.24
N ALA A 543 -23.17 -31.14 -9.15
CA ALA A 543 -21.88 -31.48 -8.59
C ALA A 543 -20.83 -30.57 -9.24
N ASP A 544 -19.89 -30.06 -8.44
CA ASP A 544 -18.73 -29.25 -8.85
C ASP A 544 -18.85 -27.73 -8.68
N THR A 545 -19.97 -27.19 -8.18
CA THR A 545 -20.10 -25.72 -7.99
C THR A 545 -19.87 -25.23 -6.55
N LEU A 546 -19.94 -26.12 -5.56
CA LEU A 546 -19.81 -25.77 -4.14
C LEU A 546 -18.68 -26.60 -3.50
N PRO A 547 -17.76 -25.97 -2.73
CA PRO A 547 -16.53 -26.60 -2.29
C PRO A 547 -16.71 -27.37 -0.97
N PHE A 548 -17.78 -28.17 -0.84
CA PHE A 548 -18.07 -28.93 0.37
C PHE A 548 -18.24 -30.41 0.05
N SER A 549 -17.66 -31.27 0.88
CA SER A 549 -17.71 -32.73 0.80
C SER A 549 -19.15 -33.26 0.64
N PHE A 550 -20.10 -32.75 1.42
CA PHE A 550 -21.52 -33.13 1.37
C PHE A 550 -22.30 -32.63 0.13
N THR A 551 -21.67 -31.86 -0.74
CA THR A 551 -22.26 -31.43 -2.03
C THR A 551 -21.71 -32.21 -3.22
N GLN A 552 -20.65 -33.00 -3.01
CA GLN A 552 -20.01 -33.82 -4.04
C GLN A 552 -20.65 -35.21 -4.11
N SER A 553 -20.74 -35.78 -5.32
CA SER A 553 -21.30 -37.12 -5.53
C SER A 553 -20.33 -38.26 -5.24
N GLY A 554 -19.04 -37.98 -5.05
CA GLY A 554 -17.97 -38.98 -4.88
C GLY A 554 -17.42 -39.13 -3.45
N THR A 555 -17.91 -38.33 -2.50
CA THR A 555 -17.47 -38.35 -1.10
C THR A 555 -18.08 -39.53 -0.34
N ASP A 556 -17.34 -40.07 0.64
CA ASP A 556 -17.87 -41.08 1.54
C ASP A 556 -19.12 -40.58 2.29
N PRO A 557 -20.23 -41.35 2.33
CA PRO A 557 -21.48 -40.90 2.95
C PRO A 557 -21.36 -40.58 4.45
N VAL A 558 -20.43 -41.20 5.19
CA VAL A 558 -20.26 -40.93 6.62
C VAL A 558 -19.55 -39.59 6.82
N GLU A 559 -18.52 -39.33 6.02
CA GLU A 559 -17.80 -38.04 5.97
C GLU A 559 -18.73 -36.90 5.53
N ALA A 560 -19.48 -37.08 4.44
CA ALA A 560 -20.46 -36.11 3.97
C ALA A 560 -21.52 -35.77 5.03
N CYS A 561 -22.10 -36.77 5.70
CA CYS A 561 -23.07 -36.49 6.76
C CYS A 561 -22.43 -35.78 7.97
N SER A 562 -21.19 -36.13 8.34
CA SER A 562 -20.45 -35.46 9.42
C SER A 562 -20.23 -33.98 9.12
N ASP A 563 -19.77 -33.67 7.92
CA ASP A 563 -19.47 -32.31 7.50
C ASP A 563 -20.74 -31.47 7.29
N LEU A 564 -21.83 -32.09 6.82
CA LEU A 564 -23.14 -31.46 6.75
C LEU A 564 -23.66 -31.08 8.14
N ASN A 565 -23.45 -31.95 9.14
CA ASN A 565 -23.86 -31.69 10.52
C ASN A 565 -23.10 -30.50 11.12
N GLU A 566 -21.79 -30.43 10.88
CA GLU A 566 -20.97 -29.32 11.30
C GLU A 566 -21.35 -28.01 10.58
N ALA A 567 -21.65 -28.07 9.27
CA ALA A 567 -22.13 -26.93 8.49
C ALA A 567 -23.48 -26.38 9.03
N ILE A 568 -24.42 -27.25 9.39
CA ILE A 568 -25.70 -26.87 10.00
C ILE A 568 -25.48 -26.19 11.36
N ALA A 569 -24.57 -26.73 12.19
CA ALA A 569 -24.24 -26.15 13.48
C ALA A 569 -23.64 -24.73 13.35
N ILE A 570 -22.75 -24.52 12.38
CA ILE A 570 -22.16 -23.21 12.08
C ILE A 570 -23.23 -22.24 11.56
N LEU A 571 -24.10 -22.70 10.67
CA LEU A 571 -25.19 -21.90 10.09
C LEU A 571 -26.16 -21.41 11.18
N ALA A 572 -26.41 -22.21 12.21
CA ALA A 572 -27.26 -21.85 13.35
C ALA A 572 -26.56 -20.94 14.37
N ALA A 573 -25.28 -21.19 14.67
CA ALA A 573 -24.53 -20.42 15.68
C ALA A 573 -24.13 -19.02 15.18
N GLY A 574 -23.85 -18.87 13.88
CA GLY A 574 -23.33 -17.62 13.28
C GLY A 574 -24.20 -16.39 13.57
N PRO A 575 -25.51 -16.41 13.27
CA PRO A 575 -26.41 -15.28 13.56
C PRO A 575 -26.53 -14.93 15.04
N VAL A 576 -26.49 -15.94 15.93
CA VAL A 576 -26.58 -15.76 17.39
C VAL A 576 -25.35 -15.02 17.91
N VAL A 577 -24.15 -15.45 17.50
CA VAL A 577 -22.88 -14.81 17.89
C VAL A 577 -22.78 -13.40 17.29
N ALA A 578 -23.20 -13.21 16.04
CA ALA A 578 -23.20 -11.90 15.39
C ALA A 578 -24.16 -10.90 16.07
N GLY A 579 -25.36 -11.35 16.46
CA GLY A 579 -26.32 -10.55 17.22
C GLY A 579 -25.79 -10.16 18.60
N ALA A 580 -25.24 -11.14 19.34
CA ALA A 580 -24.64 -10.89 20.65
C ALA A 580 -23.45 -9.92 20.56
N LEU A 581 -22.63 -10.01 19.51
CA LEU A 581 -21.50 -9.11 19.28
C LEU A 581 -21.97 -7.68 18.97
N ALA A 582 -23.02 -7.53 18.15
CA ALA A 582 -23.62 -6.23 17.86
C ALA A 582 -24.18 -5.57 19.12
N GLU A 583 -24.88 -6.33 19.97
CA GLU A 583 -25.37 -5.85 21.27
C GLU A 583 -24.23 -5.47 22.22
N ALA A 584 -23.19 -6.30 22.32
CA ALA A 584 -22.03 -6.02 23.17
C ALA A 584 -21.28 -4.76 22.71
N THR A 585 -21.16 -4.56 21.39
CA THR A 585 -20.53 -3.37 20.79
C THR A 585 -21.35 -2.11 21.08
N ALA A 586 -22.68 -2.17 20.89
CA ALA A 586 -23.56 -1.04 21.20
C ALA A 586 -23.54 -0.69 22.70
N ARG A 587 -23.45 -1.69 23.59
CA ARG A 587 -23.32 -1.43 25.04
C ARG A 587 -21.99 -0.79 25.37
N LEU A 588 -20.87 -1.28 24.82
CA LEU A 588 -19.55 -0.68 25.00
C LEU A 588 -19.49 0.79 24.55
N GLU A 589 -20.15 1.11 23.42
CA GLU A 589 -20.29 2.49 22.93
C GLU A 589 -21.07 3.41 23.89
N THR A 590 -21.93 2.84 24.73
CA THR A 590 -22.81 3.59 25.64
C THR A 590 -22.29 3.64 27.09
N SER A 591 -21.77 2.54 27.62
CA SER A 591 -21.35 2.39 29.04
C SER A 591 -19.85 2.64 29.26
N GLY A 592 -19.00 2.26 28.29
CA GLY A 592 -17.54 2.29 28.41
C GLY A 592 -16.96 1.39 29.52
N GLU A 593 -17.72 0.43 30.04
CA GLU A 593 -17.29 -0.42 31.17
C GLU A 593 -16.33 -1.55 30.75
N ALA A 594 -15.39 -1.90 31.63
CA ALA A 594 -14.41 -2.96 31.38
C ALA A 594 -15.06 -4.34 31.15
N GLY A 595 -16.20 -4.62 31.79
CA GLY A 595 -16.94 -5.88 31.61
C GLY A 595 -17.57 -6.02 30.21
N ASP A 596 -18.00 -4.92 29.60
CA ASP A 596 -18.56 -4.93 28.24
C ASP A 596 -17.46 -5.15 27.18
N PHE A 597 -16.25 -4.64 27.43
CA PHE A 597 -15.08 -4.90 26.59
C PHE A 597 -14.66 -6.38 26.64
N GLU A 598 -14.59 -6.98 27.83
CA GLU A 598 -14.28 -8.42 27.99
C GLU A 598 -15.33 -9.30 27.29
N ARG A 599 -16.62 -8.95 27.41
CA ARG A 599 -17.70 -9.66 26.72
C ARG A 599 -17.58 -9.55 25.19
N GLN A 600 -17.24 -8.38 24.66
CA GLN A 600 -17.01 -8.19 23.22
C GLN A 600 -15.82 -9.02 22.74
N GLN A 601 -14.70 -9.05 23.48
CA GLN A 601 -13.52 -9.85 23.14
C GLN A 601 -13.83 -11.35 23.13
N ALA A 602 -14.61 -11.85 24.09
CA ALA A 602 -15.04 -13.25 24.11
C ALA A 602 -15.88 -13.62 22.87
N LEU A 603 -16.80 -12.76 22.47
CA LEU A 603 -17.66 -12.97 21.29
C LEU A 603 -16.90 -12.87 19.97
N LEU A 604 -15.88 -12.01 19.88
CA LEU A 604 -14.98 -11.97 18.73
C LEU A 604 -14.19 -13.27 18.58
N LYS A 605 -13.71 -13.83 19.70
CA LYS A 605 -13.01 -15.12 19.69
C LYS A 605 -13.92 -16.27 19.26
N GLU A 606 -15.17 -16.27 19.72
CA GLU A 606 -16.19 -17.24 19.32
C GLU A 606 -16.53 -17.13 17.82
N GLN A 607 -16.66 -15.91 17.30
CA GLN A 607 -16.86 -15.66 15.87
C GLN A 607 -15.67 -16.15 15.02
N MET A 608 -14.43 -15.94 15.48
CA MET A 608 -13.23 -16.46 14.81
C MET A 608 -13.21 -18.00 14.80
N ALA A 609 -13.57 -18.64 15.91
CA ALA A 609 -13.63 -20.10 16.00
C ALA A 609 -14.68 -20.69 15.04
N LEU A 610 -15.85 -20.05 14.87
CA LEU A 610 -16.85 -20.47 13.88
C LEU A 610 -16.33 -20.35 12.44
N ARG A 611 -15.55 -19.30 12.13
CA ARG A 611 -14.93 -19.12 10.80
C ARG A 611 -13.84 -20.16 10.53
N GLU A 612 -13.06 -20.51 11.53
CA GLU A 612 -12.03 -21.56 11.42
C GLU A 612 -12.66 -22.93 11.18
N ARG A 613 -13.72 -23.28 11.94
CA ARG A 613 -14.49 -24.51 11.72
C ARG A 613 -15.10 -24.55 10.32
N LEU A 614 -15.63 -23.43 9.82
CA LEU A 614 -16.15 -23.34 8.44
C LEU A 614 -15.04 -23.54 7.39
N ALA A 615 -13.87 -22.94 7.61
CA ALA A 615 -12.73 -23.10 6.70
C ALA A 615 -12.25 -24.56 6.61
N ASN A 616 -12.31 -25.31 7.71
CA ASN A 616 -11.96 -26.74 7.73
C ASN A 616 -12.95 -27.64 6.97
N LEU A 617 -14.19 -27.16 6.72
CA LEU A 617 -15.19 -27.88 5.92
C LEU A 617 -15.07 -27.63 4.41
N VAL A 618 -14.32 -26.59 4.02
CA VAL A 618 -14.10 -26.26 2.62
C VAL A 618 -13.01 -27.17 2.08
N LEU A 619 -13.32 -27.99 1.08
CA LEU A 619 -12.34 -28.86 0.43
C LEU A 619 -11.20 -28.00 -0.14
N ALA A 620 -9.97 -28.29 0.28
CA ALA A 620 -8.79 -27.70 -0.32
C ALA A 620 -8.63 -28.26 -1.74
N ASP A 621 -8.49 -27.38 -2.73
CA ASP A 621 -8.25 -27.74 -4.13
C ASP A 621 -6.79 -28.23 -4.29
N GLU A 622 -6.53 -29.47 -3.86
CA GLU A 622 -5.26 -30.16 -4.08
C GLU A 622 -5.28 -30.91 -5.43
N GLY A 623 -4.90 -30.19 -6.50
CA GLY A 623 -4.10 -30.68 -7.63
C GLY A 623 -4.63 -31.79 -8.55
N ASP A 624 -4.96 -31.40 -9.79
CA ASP A 624 -4.80 -32.27 -10.99
C ASP A 624 -3.85 -31.59 -11.99
N ILE A 625 -2.54 -31.70 -11.72
CA ILE A 625 -1.51 -31.69 -12.77
C ILE A 625 -1.16 -33.16 -12.99
N GLY A 626 -2.04 -33.86 -13.68
CA GLY A 626 -1.78 -35.20 -14.19
C GLY A 626 -0.65 -35.20 -15.22
N ASP A 627 0.34 -36.02 -14.92
CA ASP A 627 1.37 -36.53 -15.82
C ASP A 627 0.83 -36.77 -17.25
N LYS A 628 1.38 -36.02 -18.21
CA LYS A 628 1.52 -36.45 -19.60
C LYS A 628 2.95 -36.21 -20.07
N ALA A 629 3.83 -37.10 -19.62
CA ALA A 629 5.04 -37.50 -20.30
C ALA A 629 5.33 -38.97 -19.99
N VAL A 630 4.65 -39.87 -20.73
CA VAL A 630 5.11 -41.09 -21.44
C VAL A 630 3.89 -41.91 -21.82
#